data_AF-A0A955WSN7-F1
#
_entry.id   AF-A0A955WSN7-F1
#
_cell.length_a   1.000
_cell.length_b   1.000
_cell.length_c   1.000
_cell.angle_alpha   90.00
_cell.angle_beta   90.00
_cell.angle_gamma   90.00
#
_symmetry.space_group_name_H-M   'P 1'
#
loop_
_entity.id
_entity.type
_entity.pdbx_description
1 polymer ?
#
loop_
_entity_poly.entity_id
_entity_poly.type
_entity_poly.pdbx_seq_one_letter_code
_entity_poly.pdbx_strand_id
1 'polypeptide(L)'
;MKAPLIRGMGLVGLVCAVALACTPEGAGGPEDSGDTDAIAPDLQTLDLSPAPDATPAPDAAPMCGQGACAANQRCVRDRCVPVDLAHPPAAMIPAGTFTMGSHPDEPGRAPDEDQRLIALDHPFLMSISEVTHQQWLDALAVRLPAADTCGLDCPVEGVTWFEAAFLANQLSAIHGLPDCYTLTDCDEAQLGRGMTCAGAVPVGVDCTGYRLPTE
;
A
#
# COMPACT_ATOMS: atom_id res chain seq x y z
N MET A 1 10.44 33.40 -0.07
CA MET A 1 10.05 32.22 0.73
C MET A 1 10.61 31.01 -0.01
N LYS A 2 11.71 30.43 0.46
CA LYS A 2 12.39 29.30 -0.18
C LYS A 2 11.81 28.02 0.39
N ALA A 3 11.16 27.22 -0.45
CA ALA A 3 10.78 25.85 -0.11
C ALA A 3 12.06 25.04 0.16
N PRO A 4 12.10 24.15 1.17
CA PRO A 4 13.22 23.26 1.35
C PRO A 4 13.17 22.17 0.28
N LEU A 5 14.23 22.08 -0.50
CA LEU A 5 14.49 20.98 -1.41
C LEU A 5 14.82 19.76 -0.53
N ILE A 6 13.93 18.78 -0.45
CA ILE A 6 14.24 17.51 0.21
C ILE A 6 15.23 16.77 -0.69
N ARG A 7 16.53 17.02 -0.47
CA ARG A 7 17.60 16.18 -1.04
C ARG A 7 17.48 14.82 -0.38
N GLY A 8 17.34 13.78 -1.21
CA GLY A 8 17.27 12.39 -0.75
C GLY A 8 18.42 12.06 0.19
N MET A 9 18.12 11.99 1.48
CA MET A 9 18.87 11.18 2.42
C MET A 9 18.18 9.82 2.43
N GLY A 10 18.90 8.79 1.99
CA GLY A 10 18.50 7.42 2.22
C GLY A 10 18.37 7.18 3.71
N LEU A 11 17.13 7.22 4.19
CA LEU A 11 16.73 6.56 5.42
C LEU A 11 15.73 5.50 4.97
N VAL A 12 16.14 4.25 5.09
CA VAL A 12 15.19 3.13 5.14
C VAL A 12 14.33 3.43 6.36
N GLY A 13 13.22 4.13 6.13
CA GLY A 13 12.19 4.37 7.11
C GLY A 13 11.53 3.03 7.37
N LEU A 14 12.13 2.29 8.30
CA LEU A 14 11.48 1.25 9.05
C LEU A 14 10.13 1.83 9.51
N VAL A 15 9.03 1.33 8.94
CA VAL A 15 7.72 1.49 9.55
C VAL A 15 7.80 0.69 10.85
N CYS A 16 8.13 1.39 11.93
CA CYS A 16 8.55 0.79 13.19
C CYS A 16 7.33 0.48 14.07
N ALA A 17 7.12 -0.82 14.28
CA ALA A 17 6.86 -1.55 15.53
C ALA A 17 6.07 -0.90 16.68
N VAL A 18 5.05 -1.63 17.16
CA VAL A 18 5.03 -2.23 18.52
C VAL A 18 4.33 -3.60 18.46
N ALA A 19 4.97 -4.62 19.04
CA ALA A 19 4.53 -6.00 19.15
C ALA A 19 3.61 -6.26 20.36
N LEU A 20 2.76 -7.30 20.29
CA LEU A 20 2.60 -8.23 21.42
C LEU A 20 2.13 -9.61 20.92
N ALA A 21 2.96 -10.62 21.17
CA ALA A 21 2.71 -12.03 20.88
C ALA A 21 1.77 -12.66 21.91
N CYS A 22 0.99 -13.66 21.46
CA CYS A 22 0.53 -14.75 22.31
C CYS A 22 0.17 -15.97 21.45
N THR A 23 1.04 -16.99 21.43
CA THR A 23 0.64 -18.37 21.12
C THR A 23 0.04 -19.02 22.37
N PRO A 24 -0.74 -20.10 22.19
CA PRO A 24 -0.23 -21.36 22.75
C PRO A 24 -0.44 -22.58 21.84
N GLU A 25 0.42 -23.56 22.12
CA GLU A 25 0.61 -24.88 21.52
C GLU A 25 -0.56 -25.88 21.69
N GLY A 26 -0.52 -26.93 20.85
CA GLY A 26 -1.00 -28.28 21.16
C GLY A 26 -2.08 -28.80 20.19
N ALA A 27 -2.14 -30.07 19.77
CA ALA A 27 -1.34 -31.27 19.96
C ALA A 27 -1.90 -32.37 19.03
N GLY A 28 -1.08 -33.37 18.66
CA GLY A 28 -1.54 -34.75 18.40
C GLY A 28 -1.62 -35.24 16.95
N GLY A 29 -0.82 -36.27 16.63
CA GLY A 29 -1.04 -37.21 15.52
C GLY A 29 -2.17 -38.23 15.84
N PRO A 30 -2.29 -39.42 15.19
CA PRO A 30 -1.22 -40.20 14.54
C PRO A 30 -1.58 -40.80 13.14
N GLU A 31 -0.64 -41.61 12.68
CA GLU A 31 -0.50 -42.45 11.49
C GLU A 31 -1.73 -43.28 11.08
N ASP A 32 -1.92 -43.49 9.77
CA ASP A 32 -2.46 -44.74 9.24
C ASP A 32 -1.90 -45.04 7.84
N SER A 33 -1.49 -46.30 7.69
CA SER A 33 -0.84 -46.91 6.53
C SER A 33 -1.82 -47.89 5.88
N GLY A 34 -2.08 -47.75 4.59
CA GLY A 34 -2.92 -48.69 3.86
C GLY A 34 -2.76 -48.59 2.35
N ASP A 35 -1.96 -49.50 1.79
CA ASP A 35 -1.98 -49.89 0.39
C ASP A 35 -3.31 -50.58 0.05
N THR A 36 -3.94 -50.23 -1.08
CA THR A 36 -4.53 -51.21 -2.01
C THR A 36 -4.65 -50.64 -3.42
N ASP A 37 -4.15 -51.40 -4.38
CA ASP A 37 -4.26 -51.25 -5.83
C ASP A 37 -5.70 -51.05 -6.34
N ALA A 38 -5.81 -50.24 -7.41
CA ALA A 38 -6.41 -50.61 -8.69
C ALA A 38 -7.30 -49.52 -9.31
N ILE A 39 -7.27 -49.54 -10.66
CA ILE A 39 -8.11 -48.83 -11.62
C ILE A 39 -7.55 -47.46 -12.02
N ALA A 40 -6.65 -47.51 -13.01
CA ALA A 40 -6.52 -46.42 -13.97
C ALA A 40 -7.69 -46.48 -14.96
N PRO A 41 -8.42 -45.38 -15.17
CA PRO A 41 -9.06 -45.10 -16.44
C PRO A 41 -8.32 -43.97 -17.15
N ASP A 42 -7.83 -44.32 -18.33
CA ASP A 42 -7.93 -43.55 -19.56
C ASP A 42 -7.58 -42.04 -19.49
N LEU A 43 -6.35 -41.73 -19.93
CA LEU A 43 -5.93 -40.38 -20.31
C LEU A 43 -6.74 -39.92 -21.53
N GLN A 44 -7.96 -39.43 -21.31
CA GLN A 44 -8.72 -38.67 -22.29
C GLN A 44 -8.91 -37.23 -21.81
N THR A 45 -8.19 -36.34 -22.50
CA THR A 45 -8.44 -34.90 -22.66
C THR A 45 -8.71 -34.12 -21.37
N LEU A 46 -7.63 -33.60 -20.77
CA LEU A 46 -7.75 -32.41 -19.93
C LEU A 46 -8.31 -31.28 -20.80
N ASP A 47 -9.59 -31.00 -20.61
CA ASP A 47 -10.28 -29.82 -21.10
C ASP A 47 -9.53 -28.59 -20.57
N LEU A 48 -8.74 -27.95 -21.44
CA LEU A 48 -8.05 -26.69 -21.20
C LEU A 48 -9.02 -25.50 -21.32
N SER A 49 -10.26 -25.65 -20.86
CA SER A 49 -11.14 -24.52 -20.63
C SER A 49 -10.57 -23.71 -19.46
N PRO A 50 -10.28 -22.41 -19.63
CA PRO A 50 -9.76 -21.59 -18.54
C PRO A 50 -10.76 -21.56 -17.39
N ALA A 51 -10.25 -21.70 -16.16
CA ALA A 51 -11.04 -21.53 -14.95
C ALA A 51 -11.78 -20.17 -14.98
N PRO A 52 -13.07 -20.11 -14.62
CA PRO A 52 -13.89 -18.90 -14.75
C PRO A 52 -13.53 -17.78 -13.76
N ASP A 53 -12.35 -17.79 -13.14
CA ASP A 53 -11.97 -16.84 -12.09
C ASP A 53 -10.55 -16.28 -12.28
N ALA A 54 -10.02 -16.31 -13.50
CA ALA A 54 -8.81 -15.56 -13.83
C ALA A 54 -9.13 -14.07 -13.81
N THR A 55 -8.71 -13.36 -12.76
CA THR A 55 -8.55 -11.90 -12.78
C THR A 55 -7.89 -11.51 -14.11
N PRO A 56 -8.50 -10.63 -14.91
CA PRO A 56 -7.99 -10.32 -16.23
C PRO A 56 -6.58 -9.75 -16.14
N ALA A 57 -5.74 -10.10 -17.12
CA ALA A 57 -4.40 -9.57 -17.26
C ALA A 57 -4.44 -8.02 -17.25
N PRO A 58 -3.39 -7.34 -16.72
CA PRO A 58 -3.36 -5.88 -16.58
C PRO A 58 -3.58 -5.11 -17.89
N ASP A 59 -3.39 -5.75 -19.05
CA ASP A 59 -3.62 -5.18 -20.38
C ASP A 59 -5.09 -5.20 -20.83
N ALA A 60 -6.00 -5.81 -20.06
CA ALA A 60 -7.42 -5.90 -20.39
C ALA A 60 -8.31 -4.87 -19.64
N ALA A 61 -7.74 -4.01 -18.79
CA ALA A 61 -8.48 -2.91 -18.21
C ALA A 61 -8.89 -1.91 -19.33
N PRO A 62 -10.18 -1.54 -19.46
CA PRO A 62 -10.59 -0.63 -20.51
C PRO A 62 -9.90 0.72 -20.33
N MET A 63 -9.18 1.16 -21.37
CA MET A 63 -8.57 2.48 -21.38
C MET A 63 -9.66 3.54 -21.47
N CYS A 64 -9.56 4.59 -20.65
CA CYS A 64 -10.44 5.75 -20.77
C CYS A 64 -10.01 6.66 -21.94
N GLY A 65 -10.08 6.12 -23.15
CA GLY A 65 -9.84 6.80 -24.42
C GLY A 65 -10.68 6.25 -25.57
N GLN A 66 -11.46 5.18 -25.30
CA GLN A 66 -12.36 4.50 -26.25
C GLN A 66 -13.84 4.62 -25.81
N GLY A 67 -14.11 5.31 -24.69
CA GLY A 67 -15.44 5.45 -24.09
C GLY A 67 -15.38 5.96 -22.64
N ALA A 68 -16.55 6.09 -22.00
CA ALA A 68 -16.63 6.35 -20.56
C ALA A 68 -16.34 5.08 -19.76
N CYS A 69 -15.69 5.22 -18.61
CA CYS A 69 -15.55 4.11 -17.65
C CYS A 69 -16.92 3.65 -17.13
N ALA A 70 -16.98 2.44 -16.55
CA ALA A 70 -18.20 1.95 -15.92
C ALA A 70 -18.66 2.85 -14.76
N ALA A 71 -19.91 2.73 -14.32
CA ALA A 71 -20.54 3.64 -13.35
C ALA A 71 -19.81 3.74 -11.99
N ASN A 72 -19.02 2.74 -11.59
CA ASN A 72 -18.20 2.76 -10.38
C ASN A 72 -16.70 2.85 -10.66
N GLN A 73 -16.31 3.34 -11.84
CA GLN A 73 -14.92 3.49 -12.25
C GLN A 73 -14.62 4.95 -12.58
N ARG A 74 -13.37 5.35 -12.35
CA ARG A 74 -12.83 6.63 -12.80
C ARG A 74 -11.69 6.44 -13.77
N CYS A 75 -11.60 7.38 -14.71
CA CYS A 75 -10.47 7.51 -15.59
C CYS A 75 -9.30 8.11 -14.83
N VAL A 76 -8.26 7.33 -14.58
CA VAL A 76 -7.03 7.79 -13.95
C VAL A 76 -5.85 7.29 -14.78
N ARG A 77 -5.01 8.21 -15.26
CA ARG A 77 -3.83 7.90 -16.09
C ARG A 77 -4.18 6.93 -17.24
N ASP A 78 -5.20 7.30 -18.02
CA ASP A 78 -5.72 6.54 -19.18
C ASP A 78 -6.30 5.15 -18.88
N ARG A 79 -6.51 4.81 -17.61
CA ARG A 79 -7.11 3.53 -17.18
C ARG A 79 -8.40 3.75 -16.40
N CYS A 80 -9.39 2.88 -16.64
CA CYS A 80 -10.57 2.81 -15.79
C CYS A 80 -10.27 2.03 -14.52
N VAL A 81 -10.20 2.74 -13.38
CA VAL A 81 -9.95 2.17 -12.06
C VAL A 81 -11.24 2.21 -11.24
N PRO A 82 -11.68 1.10 -10.63
CA PRO A 82 -12.83 1.11 -9.72
C PRO A 82 -12.64 2.08 -8.55
N VAL A 83 -13.66 2.88 -8.26
CA VAL A 83 -13.68 3.88 -7.17
C VAL A 83 -13.83 3.20 -5.81
N ASP A 84 -14.43 2.02 -5.77
CA ASP A 84 -14.56 1.20 -4.56
C ASP A 84 -13.25 0.47 -4.22
N LEU A 85 -12.29 0.45 -5.16
CA LEU A 85 -10.95 -0.05 -4.90
C LEU A 85 -10.09 1.07 -4.31
N ALA A 86 -9.34 0.68 -3.29
CA ALA A 86 -8.30 1.46 -2.65
C ALA A 86 -8.75 2.65 -1.77
N HIS A 87 -9.93 2.60 -1.13
CA HIS A 87 -10.11 3.37 0.11
C HIS A 87 -9.61 2.52 1.28
N PRO A 88 -8.42 2.77 1.85
CA PRO A 88 -8.00 2.05 3.04
C PRO A 88 -9.02 2.35 4.14
N PRO A 89 -9.50 1.34 4.89
CA PRO A 89 -10.30 1.61 6.06
C PRO A 89 -9.57 2.63 6.93
N ALA A 90 -10.25 3.71 7.31
CA ALA A 90 -9.62 4.84 7.97
C ALA A 90 -10.35 5.22 9.25
N ALA A 91 -9.58 5.69 10.22
CA ALA A 91 -10.09 6.26 11.46
C ALA A 91 -9.88 7.78 11.45
N MET A 92 -10.84 8.50 12.03
CA MET A 92 -10.68 9.94 12.29
C MET A 92 -9.79 10.15 13.50
N ILE A 93 -8.70 10.86 13.29
CA ILE A 93 -7.86 11.40 14.33
C ILE A 93 -8.33 12.82 14.61
N PRO A 94 -8.82 13.13 15.83
CA PRO A 94 -9.31 14.46 16.15
C PRO A 94 -8.14 15.45 16.28
N ALA A 95 -8.46 16.73 16.07
CA ALA A 95 -7.57 17.82 16.49
C ALA A 95 -7.30 17.73 18.00
N GLY A 96 -6.11 18.10 18.43
CA GLY A 96 -5.70 17.98 19.83
C GLY A 96 -4.20 18.06 20.02
N THR A 97 -3.75 17.81 21.25
CA THR A 97 -2.33 17.82 21.60
C THR A 97 -1.90 16.49 22.16
N PHE A 98 -0.72 16.02 21.77
CA PHE A 98 -0.13 14.80 22.30
C PHE A 98 1.39 14.94 22.42
N THR A 99 2.01 14.13 23.28
CA THR A 99 3.47 14.05 23.40
C THR A 99 3.98 12.98 22.44
N MET A 100 4.91 13.35 21.56
CA MET A 100 5.58 12.43 20.65
C MET A 100 7.05 12.25 21.04
N GLY A 101 7.60 11.06 20.86
CA GLY A 101 8.92 10.65 21.36
C GLY A 101 8.83 9.77 22.61
N SER A 102 9.95 9.23 23.05
CA SER A 102 10.04 8.27 24.16
C SER A 102 10.63 8.91 25.42
N HIS A 103 10.22 8.41 26.58
CA HIS A 103 10.72 8.95 27.86
C HIS A 103 12.24 8.77 27.96
N PRO A 104 13.01 9.69 28.58
CA PRO A 104 14.47 9.56 28.67
C PRO A 104 14.96 8.24 29.30
N ASP A 105 14.16 7.66 30.19
CA ASP A 105 14.44 6.39 30.88
C ASP A 105 13.80 5.16 30.21
N GLU A 106 13.20 5.30 29.04
CA GLU A 106 12.56 4.18 28.32
C GLU A 106 13.61 3.22 27.76
N PRO A 107 13.60 1.93 28.16
CA PRO A 107 14.56 0.95 27.65
C PRO A 107 14.44 0.78 26.13
N GLY A 108 15.56 0.90 25.41
CA GLY A 108 15.60 0.73 23.95
C GLY A 108 15.40 2.01 23.14
N ARG A 109 15.15 3.15 23.80
CA ARG A 109 15.07 4.46 23.17
C ARG A 109 16.32 4.79 22.34
N ALA A 110 16.11 5.26 21.11
CA ALA A 110 17.16 5.86 20.28
C ALA A 110 17.43 7.34 20.67
N PRO A 111 18.62 7.88 20.38
CA PRO A 111 19.00 9.25 20.75
C PRO A 111 18.12 10.36 20.15
N ASP A 112 17.42 10.09 19.05
CA ASP A 112 16.59 11.04 18.29
C ASP A 112 15.10 11.03 18.68
N GLU A 113 14.72 10.26 19.70
CA GLU A 113 13.33 10.14 20.16
C GLU A 113 13.01 11.12 21.32
N ASP A 114 13.53 12.35 21.30
CA ASP A 114 13.27 13.34 22.36
C ASP A 114 11.78 13.69 22.41
N GLN A 115 11.21 13.76 23.62
CA GLN A 115 9.80 14.11 23.78
C GLN A 115 9.52 15.55 23.38
N ARG A 116 8.51 15.73 22.54
CA ARG A 116 7.98 17.03 22.13
C ARG A 116 6.45 17.05 22.17
N LEU A 117 5.88 18.18 22.56
CA LEU A 117 4.44 18.39 22.50
C LEU A 117 4.05 18.81 21.09
N ILE A 118 3.18 18.02 20.46
CA ILE A 118 2.65 18.27 19.12
C ILE A 118 1.19 18.72 19.22
N ALA A 119 0.83 19.73 18.44
CA ALA A 119 -0.55 20.18 18.25
C ALA A 119 -1.02 19.83 16.85
N LEU A 120 -2.15 19.14 16.77
CA LEU A 120 -2.90 18.87 15.55
C LEU A 120 -4.01 19.90 15.45
N ASP A 121 -3.85 20.88 14.57
CA ASP A 121 -4.81 21.99 14.42
C ASP A 121 -6.12 21.56 13.74
N HIS A 122 -6.09 20.45 12.99
CA HIS A 122 -7.23 19.94 12.25
C HIS A 122 -7.36 18.41 12.43
N PRO A 123 -8.59 17.89 12.44
CA PRO A 123 -8.78 16.45 12.35
C PRO A 123 -8.36 15.94 10.96
N PHE A 124 -7.90 14.70 10.90
CA PHE A 124 -7.58 14.04 9.63
C PHE A 124 -7.94 12.56 9.70
N LEU A 125 -8.04 11.91 8.54
CA LEU A 125 -8.24 10.47 8.44
C LEU A 125 -6.87 9.78 8.30
N MET A 126 -6.65 8.70 9.04
CA MET A 126 -5.48 7.84 8.91
C MET A 126 -5.95 6.41 8.61
N SER A 127 -5.27 5.71 7.69
CA SER A 127 -5.53 4.30 7.46
C SER A 127 -5.30 3.51 8.76
N ILE A 128 -6.20 2.58 9.07
CA ILE A 128 -6.11 1.75 10.29
C ILE A 128 -5.13 0.59 10.14
N SER A 129 -4.68 0.34 8.92
CA SER A 129 -3.67 -0.65 8.56
C SER A 129 -2.63 -0.02 7.64
N GLU A 130 -1.52 -0.73 7.47
CA GLU A 130 -0.59 -0.48 6.38
C GLU A 130 -1.27 -0.78 5.03
N VAL A 131 -0.71 -0.20 3.97
CA VAL A 131 -1.19 -0.46 2.60
C VAL A 131 -0.83 -1.89 2.23
N THR A 132 -1.82 -2.68 1.79
CA THR A 132 -1.59 -4.08 1.40
C THR A 132 -1.12 -4.23 -0.03
N HIS A 133 -0.54 -5.38 -0.36
CA HIS A 133 -0.16 -5.73 -1.74
C HIS A 133 -1.35 -5.68 -2.70
N GLN A 134 -2.56 -6.06 -2.24
CA GLN A 134 -3.79 -5.93 -3.01
C GLN A 134 -4.12 -4.47 -3.30
N GLN A 135 -4.13 -3.61 -2.28
CA GLN A 135 -4.45 -2.18 -2.44
C GLN A 135 -3.47 -1.47 -3.38
N TRP A 136 -2.19 -1.82 -3.29
CA TRP A 136 -1.17 -1.33 -4.21
C TRP A 136 -1.43 -1.79 -5.65
N LEU A 137 -1.70 -3.09 -5.84
CA LEU A 137 -1.99 -3.66 -7.15
C LEU A 137 -3.24 -3.02 -7.75
N ASP A 138 -4.28 -2.79 -6.97
CA ASP A 138 -5.52 -2.18 -7.44
C ASP A 138 -5.33 -0.71 -7.85
N ALA A 139 -4.54 0.04 -7.07
CA ALA A 139 -4.32 1.45 -7.33
C ALA A 139 -3.37 1.69 -8.50
N LEU A 140 -2.29 0.92 -8.62
CA LEU A 140 -1.18 1.17 -9.55
C LEU A 140 -1.13 0.18 -10.71
N ALA A 141 -1.87 -0.93 -10.65
CA ALA A 141 -1.77 -2.07 -11.57
C ALA A 141 -0.33 -2.59 -11.71
N VAL A 142 0.44 -2.52 -10.62
CA VAL A 142 1.82 -3.03 -10.53
C VAL A 142 1.86 -4.11 -9.47
N ARG A 143 2.33 -5.31 -9.84
CA ARG A 143 2.51 -6.40 -8.88
C ARG A 143 3.92 -6.37 -8.30
N LEU A 144 4.00 -6.28 -6.97
CA LEU A 144 5.25 -6.46 -6.23
C LEU A 144 5.45 -7.95 -5.88
N PRO A 145 6.70 -8.39 -5.64
CA PRO A 145 6.93 -9.69 -5.00
C PRO A 145 6.22 -9.71 -3.65
N ALA A 146 5.28 -10.64 -3.43
CA ALA A 146 4.57 -10.75 -2.17
C ALA A 146 5.40 -11.54 -1.15
N ALA A 147 5.27 -11.20 0.13
CA ALA A 147 5.81 -12.02 1.21
C ALA A 147 5.08 -13.37 1.28
N ASP A 148 5.84 -14.44 1.52
CA ASP A 148 5.37 -15.84 1.39
C ASP A 148 4.28 -16.26 2.39
N THR A 149 3.95 -15.43 3.39
CA THR A 149 3.14 -15.84 4.56
C THR A 149 1.68 -15.38 4.54
N CYS A 150 1.39 -14.16 4.05
CA CYS A 150 0.02 -13.58 4.00
C CYS A 150 -0.44 -13.16 2.60
N GLY A 151 0.36 -13.38 1.55
CA GLY A 151 -0.04 -13.12 0.17
C GLY A 151 -0.36 -11.64 -0.11
N LEU A 152 -1.50 -11.37 -0.77
CA LEU A 152 -1.88 -10.01 -1.15
C LEU A 152 -2.40 -9.15 0.01
N ASP A 153 -2.68 -9.76 1.16
CA ASP A 153 -3.10 -9.05 2.38
C ASP A 153 -1.91 -8.56 3.22
N CYS A 154 -0.68 -8.98 2.89
CA CYS A 154 0.50 -8.47 3.54
C CYS A 154 0.66 -6.96 3.29
N PRO A 155 1.25 -6.22 4.25
CA PRO A 155 1.77 -4.87 4.01
C PRO A 155 2.76 -4.87 2.86
N VAL A 156 2.68 -3.83 2.02
CA VAL A 156 3.67 -3.58 0.98
C VAL A 156 4.99 -3.18 1.61
N GLU A 157 6.05 -3.85 1.17
CA GLU A 157 7.43 -3.55 1.54
C GLU A 157 8.31 -3.30 0.31
N GLY A 158 9.54 -2.83 0.54
CA GLY A 158 10.52 -2.63 -0.53
C GLY A 158 10.24 -1.47 -1.48
N VAL A 159 9.34 -0.55 -1.11
CA VAL A 159 8.99 0.64 -1.90
C VAL A 159 9.76 1.87 -1.43
N THR A 160 10.05 2.77 -2.36
CA THR A 160 10.68 4.06 -2.05
C THR A 160 9.66 5.05 -1.51
N TRP A 161 10.13 6.09 -0.82
CA TRP A 161 9.29 7.22 -0.43
C TRP A 161 8.60 7.88 -1.64
N PHE A 162 9.28 7.96 -2.79
CA PHE A 162 8.70 8.53 -4.01
C PHE A 162 7.55 7.68 -4.54
N GLU A 163 7.67 6.36 -4.46
CA GLU A 163 6.59 5.46 -4.85
C GLU A 163 5.39 5.56 -3.90
N ALA A 164 5.63 5.72 -2.59
CA ALA A 164 4.56 5.95 -1.62
C ALA A 164 3.85 7.29 -1.85
N ALA A 165 4.58 8.36 -2.16
CA ALA A 165 4.00 9.65 -2.54
C ALA A 165 3.23 9.57 -3.87
N PHE A 166 3.74 8.80 -4.84
CA PHE A 166 3.07 8.54 -6.11
C PHE A 166 1.76 7.77 -5.92
N LEU A 167 1.76 6.76 -5.04
CA LEU A 167 0.55 6.05 -4.63
C LEU A 167 -0.46 7.01 -4.01
N ALA A 168 -0.03 7.92 -3.12
CA ALA A 168 -0.94 8.88 -2.50
C ALA A 168 -1.63 9.79 -3.54
N ASN A 169 -0.91 10.29 -4.54
CA ASN A 169 -1.52 11.02 -5.65
C ASN A 169 -2.46 10.12 -6.48
N GLN A 170 -2.08 8.87 -6.76
CA GLN A 170 -2.93 7.93 -7.47
C GLN A 170 -4.26 7.67 -6.72
N LEU A 171 -4.21 7.47 -5.40
CA LEU A 171 -5.40 7.33 -4.55
C LEU A 171 -6.25 8.61 -4.56
N SER A 172 -5.61 9.78 -4.59
CA SER A 172 -6.30 11.06 -4.71
C SER A 172 -7.08 11.14 -6.02
N ALA A 173 -6.44 10.82 -7.15
CA ALA A 173 -7.08 10.81 -8.45
C ALA A 173 -8.23 9.78 -8.55
N ILE A 174 -8.07 8.57 -8.02
CA ILE A 174 -9.12 7.53 -7.97
C ILE A 174 -10.38 8.03 -7.23
N HIS A 175 -10.21 8.82 -6.17
CA HIS A 175 -11.33 9.37 -5.41
C HIS A 175 -11.77 10.77 -5.85
N GLY A 176 -11.10 11.37 -6.85
CA GLY A 176 -11.39 12.73 -7.31
C GLY A 176 -10.98 13.82 -6.34
N LEU A 177 -9.90 13.59 -5.60
CA LEU A 177 -9.26 14.54 -4.69
C LEU A 177 -8.02 15.16 -5.38
N PRO A 178 -7.55 16.34 -4.93
CA PRO A 178 -6.33 16.95 -5.47
C PRO A 178 -5.08 16.16 -5.07
N ASP A 179 -4.07 16.17 -5.93
CA ASP A 179 -2.74 15.64 -5.62
C ASP A 179 -2.08 16.47 -4.51
N CYS A 180 -1.54 15.80 -3.48
CA CYS A 180 -0.85 16.47 -2.38
C CYS A 180 0.68 16.51 -2.53
N TYR A 181 1.21 15.90 -3.58
CA TYR A 181 2.62 16.00 -3.96
C TYR A 181 2.76 16.50 -5.40
N THR A 182 3.61 17.49 -5.62
CA THR A 182 4.14 17.78 -6.96
C THR A 182 5.41 16.97 -7.15
N LEU A 183 5.32 15.87 -7.90
CA LEU A 183 6.46 15.02 -8.26
C LEU A 183 7.01 15.45 -9.63
N THR A 184 8.33 15.52 -9.77
CA THR A 184 9.01 15.99 -10.99
C THR A 184 10.07 15.00 -11.45
N ASP A 185 10.10 14.73 -12.76
CA ASP A 185 11.05 13.83 -13.44
C ASP A 185 11.16 12.46 -12.75
N CYS A 186 10.03 11.77 -12.61
CA CYS A 186 9.98 10.41 -12.07
C CYS A 186 10.29 9.36 -13.15
N ASP A 187 11.11 8.37 -12.80
CA ASP A 187 11.32 7.19 -13.64
C ASP A 187 10.20 6.16 -13.40
N GLU A 188 8.99 6.45 -13.89
CA GLU A 188 7.81 5.59 -13.70
C GLU A 188 7.98 4.16 -14.25
N ALA A 189 8.95 3.95 -15.16
CA ALA A 189 9.31 2.61 -15.62
C ALA A 189 9.90 1.71 -14.52
N GLN A 190 10.37 2.31 -13.41
CA GLN A 190 10.87 1.63 -12.23
C GLN A 190 9.82 1.54 -11.10
N LEU A 191 8.55 1.88 -11.35
CA LEU A 191 7.51 1.77 -10.33
C LEU A 191 7.39 0.32 -9.82
N GLY A 192 7.54 0.16 -8.50
CA GLY A 192 7.61 -1.12 -7.80
C GLY A 192 8.98 -1.82 -7.88
N ARG A 193 10.01 -1.11 -8.37
CA ARG A 193 11.38 -1.59 -8.54
C ARG A 193 12.41 -0.56 -8.04
N GLY A 194 11.98 0.44 -7.28
CA GLY A 194 12.86 1.49 -6.78
C GLY A 194 12.76 2.80 -7.55
N MET A 195 11.56 3.19 -8.01
CA MET A 195 11.38 4.46 -8.71
C MET A 195 11.91 5.63 -7.87
N THR A 196 12.60 6.54 -8.57
CA THR A 196 13.07 7.81 -8.02
C THR A 196 12.50 8.95 -8.85
N CYS A 197 12.43 10.13 -8.24
CA CYS A 197 12.06 11.37 -8.89
C CYS A 197 13.16 12.42 -8.64
N ALA A 198 13.35 13.37 -9.56
CA ALA A 198 14.27 14.48 -9.33
C ALA A 198 13.80 15.42 -8.22
N GLY A 199 12.49 15.45 -7.95
CA GLY A 199 11.91 16.27 -6.91
C GLY A 199 10.54 15.79 -6.45
N ALA A 200 10.24 16.10 -5.20
CA ALA A 200 8.92 15.97 -4.61
C ALA A 200 8.66 17.17 -3.70
N VAL A 201 7.62 17.93 -3.99
CA VAL A 201 7.21 19.08 -3.19
C VAL A 201 5.82 18.81 -2.62
N PRO A 202 5.66 18.69 -1.29
CA PRO A 202 4.33 18.58 -0.69
C PRO A 202 3.57 19.90 -0.85
N VAL A 203 2.29 19.82 -1.21
CA VAL A 203 1.41 21.00 -1.34
C VAL A 203 1.16 21.65 0.03
N GLY A 204 1.06 20.84 1.08
CA GLY A 204 0.86 21.29 2.46
C GLY A 204 -0.15 20.43 3.21
N VAL A 205 -0.28 20.69 4.52
CA VAL A 205 -1.19 19.94 5.39
C VAL A 205 -2.68 20.20 5.10
N ASP A 206 -2.99 21.34 4.47
CA ASP A 206 -4.35 21.74 4.07
C ASP A 206 -4.84 21.05 2.79
N CYS A 207 -3.97 20.27 2.12
CA CYS A 207 -4.38 19.48 0.97
C CYS A 207 -5.38 18.40 1.40
N THR A 208 -6.50 18.30 0.70
CA THR A 208 -7.61 17.39 1.02
C THR A 208 -7.47 16.00 0.40
N GLY A 209 -6.43 15.78 -0.42
CA GLY A 209 -6.09 14.47 -0.96
C GLY A 209 -5.29 13.59 0.01
N TYR A 210 -4.92 12.42 -0.47
CA TYR A 210 -4.08 11.49 0.28
C TYR A 210 -2.65 12.00 0.34
N ARG A 211 -2.03 11.84 1.51
CA ARG A 211 -0.62 12.14 1.75
C ARG A 211 -0.07 11.25 2.85
N LEU A 212 1.25 11.18 2.94
CA LEU A 212 1.92 10.54 4.07
C LEU A 212 1.72 11.38 5.36
N PRO A 213 1.68 10.74 6.54
CA PRO A 213 1.70 11.43 7.82
C PRO A 213 2.95 12.31 7.97
N THR A 214 2.84 13.35 8.78
CA THR A 214 3.96 14.22 9.15
C THR A 214 4.46 13.86 10.55
N GLU A 215 5.77 13.96 10.77
CA GLU A 215 6.38 13.94 12.11
C GLU A 215 6.31 15.30 12.82
#